data_AF-A0A319ATG2-F1
#
_entry.id   AF-A0A319ATG2-F1
#
_cell.length_a   1.000
_cell.length_b   1.000
_cell.length_c   1.000
_cell.angle_alpha   90.00
_cell.angle_beta   90.00
_cell.angle_gamma   90.00
#
_symmetry.space_group_name_H-M   'P 1'
#
loop_
_entity.id
_entity.type
_entity.pdbx_description
1 polymer ?
#
loop_
_entity_poly.entity_id
_entity_poly.type
_entity_poly.pdbx_seq_one_letter_code
_entity_poly.pdbx_strand_id
1 'polypeptide(L)'
;MKILTKEEEDAHYREVVKGGTIGGLIGLVGGAAGVLAATRRYQTIRNLTLPMKSFLVTSSGTFVGIISADHASRSFEAQRNASRQWYENREERLRQEELSQLSTLDRALQWARREKYKIVGATWVASMIGSFAMVNRNKHLSGSQKLVQARVYAQGLTLAVLVASAAFEIQDQRKGRGLLQDKVKAERQAAEERKNAEQEHTGDLWKDMVAAEEDRLRKRKMSLSESDYLHPHNGQEKKVEEVKEEKEEPKKEAAEAKEEKKE
;
A
#
# COMPACT_ATOMS: atom_id res chain seq x y z
N MET A 1 14.98 -12.28 -12.48
CA MET A 1 15.19 -11.79 -11.10
C MET A 1 16.37 -10.83 -11.12
N LYS A 2 16.24 -9.63 -10.55
CA LYS A 2 17.41 -8.77 -10.32
C LYS A 2 18.24 -9.43 -9.21
N ILE A 3 19.54 -9.61 -9.44
CA ILE A 3 20.48 -10.06 -8.42
C ILE A 3 20.84 -8.81 -7.62
N LEU A 4 20.57 -8.82 -6.32
CA LEU A 4 20.93 -7.72 -5.42
C LEU A 4 22.45 -7.72 -5.22
N THR A 5 23.04 -6.53 -5.08
CA THR A 5 24.44 -6.47 -4.64
C THR A 5 24.52 -6.83 -3.17
N LYS A 6 25.64 -7.40 -2.71
CA LYS A 6 25.79 -7.83 -1.30
C LYS A 6 25.56 -6.69 -0.31
N GLU A 7 25.99 -5.47 -0.65
CA GLU A 7 25.76 -4.29 0.17
C GLU A 7 24.27 -3.93 0.30
N GLU A 8 23.49 -4.15 -0.75
CA GLU A 8 22.05 -3.91 -0.75
C GLU A 8 21.29 -4.98 0.04
N GLU A 9 21.75 -6.23 -0.01
CA GLU A 9 21.20 -7.31 0.81
C GLU A 9 21.46 -7.05 2.30
N ASP A 10 22.66 -6.62 2.66
CA ASP A 10 23.01 -6.30 4.05
C ASP A 10 22.23 -5.08 4.58
N ALA A 11 22.00 -4.07 3.74
CA ALA A 11 21.20 -2.91 4.10
C ALA A 11 19.72 -3.28 4.30
N HIS A 12 19.16 -4.11 3.41
CA HIS A 12 17.80 -4.64 3.54
C HIS A 12 17.66 -5.50 4.80
N TYR A 13 18.58 -6.44 5.01
CA TYR A 13 18.59 -7.32 6.17
C TYR A 13 18.61 -6.53 7.48
N ARG A 14 19.42 -5.49 7.57
CA ARG A 14 19.51 -4.64 8.76
C ARG A 14 18.19 -3.96 9.08
N GLU A 15 17.51 -3.39 8.09
CA GLU A 15 16.22 -2.72 8.30
C GLU A 15 15.11 -3.70 8.66
N VAL A 16 15.07 -4.87 8.03
CA VAL A 16 14.11 -5.93 8.36
C VAL A 16 14.32 -6.47 9.78
N VAL A 17 15.57 -6.72 10.18
CA VAL A 17 15.89 -7.17 11.55
C VAL A 17 15.53 -6.09 12.57
N LYS A 18 15.82 -4.82 12.29
CA LYS A 18 15.45 -3.71 13.17
C LYS A 18 13.93 -3.58 13.30
N GLY A 19 13.19 -3.64 12.20
CA GLY A 19 11.73 -3.61 12.21
C GLY A 19 11.12 -4.81 12.94
N GLY A 20 11.63 -6.01 12.67
CA GLY A 20 11.17 -7.24 13.30
C GLY A 20 11.47 -7.32 14.80
N THR A 21 12.64 -6.86 15.24
CA THR A 21 13.00 -6.83 16.67
C THR A 21 12.16 -5.83 17.45
N ILE A 22 11.99 -4.61 16.94
CA ILE A 22 11.12 -3.61 17.57
C ILE A 22 9.67 -4.10 17.62
N GLY A 23 9.15 -4.60 16.50
CA GLY A 23 7.79 -5.14 16.44
C GLY A 23 7.58 -6.36 17.33
N GLY A 24 8.57 -7.25 17.41
CA GLY A 24 8.55 -8.43 18.27
C GLY A 24 8.52 -8.05 19.76
N LEU A 25 9.33 -7.07 20.18
CA LEU A 25 9.31 -6.55 21.54
C LEU A 25 7.96 -5.90 21.89
N ILE A 26 7.41 -5.08 21.00
CA ILE A 26 6.10 -4.47 21.18
C ILE A 26 5.01 -5.56 21.25
N GLY A 27 5.07 -6.58 20.40
CA GLY A 27 4.13 -7.70 20.39
C GLY A 27 4.22 -8.57 21.65
N LEU A 28 5.41 -8.76 22.22
CA LEU A 28 5.61 -9.46 23.48
C LEU A 28 5.07 -8.66 24.66
N VAL A 29 5.38 -7.37 24.74
CA VAL A 29 4.87 -6.48 25.81
C VAL A 29 3.35 -6.36 25.72
N GLY A 30 2.81 -6.13 24.53
CA GLY A 30 1.38 -6.07 24.26
C GLY A 30 0.68 -7.39 24.52
N GLY A 31 1.29 -8.51 24.14
CA GLY A 31 0.84 -9.86 24.43
C GLY A 31 0.75 -10.15 25.92
N ALA A 32 1.82 -9.86 26.66
CA ALA A 32 1.87 -10.02 28.10
C ALA A 32 0.83 -9.15 28.80
N ALA A 33 0.72 -7.87 28.43
CA ALA A 33 -0.31 -6.97 28.97
C ALA A 33 -1.73 -7.46 28.65
N GLY A 34 -1.97 -7.94 27.43
CA GLY A 34 -3.25 -8.51 26.99
C GLY A 34 -3.62 -9.77 27.78
N VAL A 35 -2.68 -10.70 27.96
CA VAL A 35 -2.90 -11.91 28.76
C VAL A 35 -3.14 -11.56 30.24
N LEU A 36 -2.43 -10.58 30.79
CA LEU A 36 -2.66 -10.12 32.17
C LEU A 36 -4.05 -9.48 32.35
N ALA A 37 -4.47 -8.62 31.41
CA ALA A 37 -5.79 -8.01 31.43
C ALA A 37 -6.90 -9.07 31.27
N ALA A 38 -6.73 -10.01 30.34
CA ALA A 38 -7.66 -11.11 30.11
C ALA A 38 -7.74 -12.06 31.32
N THR A 39 -6.62 -12.28 32.02
CA THR A 39 -6.56 -13.07 33.26
C THR A 39 -7.37 -12.43 34.38
N ARG A 40 -7.41 -11.09 34.46
CA ARG A 40 -8.26 -10.38 35.43
C ARG A 40 -9.74 -10.41 35.07
N ARG A 41 -10.08 -10.43 33.78
CA ARG A 41 -11.47 -10.30 33.32
C ARG A 41 -12.18 -11.64 33.11
N TYR A 42 -11.48 -12.66 32.65
CA TYR A 42 -12.08 -13.93 32.19
C TYR A 42 -11.54 -15.12 32.97
N GLN A 43 -12.46 -15.89 33.57
CA GLN A 43 -12.09 -17.02 34.41
C GLN A 43 -11.49 -18.20 33.65
N THR A 44 -11.87 -18.35 32.39
CA THR A 44 -11.27 -19.32 31.46
C THR A 44 -9.77 -19.06 31.29
N ILE A 45 -9.39 -17.81 31.00
CA ILE A 45 -7.98 -17.39 30.82
C ILE A 45 -7.23 -17.48 32.15
N ARG A 46 -7.90 -17.20 33.28
CA ARG A 46 -7.28 -17.35 34.60
C ARG A 46 -6.81 -18.78 34.88
N ASN A 47 -7.63 -19.76 34.52
CA ASN A 47 -7.37 -21.18 34.75
C ASN A 47 -6.46 -21.83 33.69
N LEU A 48 -6.01 -21.09 32.66
CA LEU A 48 -5.03 -21.60 31.71
C LEU A 48 -3.69 -21.90 32.40
N THR A 49 -3.08 -23.01 31.99
CA THR A 49 -1.75 -23.42 32.45
C THR A 49 -0.68 -22.41 32.03
N LEU A 50 0.42 -22.34 32.77
CA LEU A 50 1.55 -21.45 32.45
C LEU A 50 2.03 -21.62 30.98
N PRO A 51 2.19 -22.85 30.46
CA PRO A 51 2.60 -23.07 29.06
C PRO A 51 1.64 -22.49 28.02
N MET A 52 0.31 -22.55 28.26
CA MET A 52 -0.65 -21.92 27.33
C MET A 52 -0.57 -20.40 27.38
N LYS A 53 -0.35 -19.81 28.57
CA LYS A 53 -0.19 -18.36 28.71
C LYS A 53 1.09 -17.89 28.02
N SER A 54 2.21 -18.58 28.21
CA SER A 54 3.44 -18.26 27.49
C SER A 54 3.26 -18.41 25.98
N PHE A 55 2.59 -19.47 25.52
CA PHE A 55 2.29 -19.64 24.09
C PHE A 55 1.52 -18.45 23.50
N LEU A 56 0.51 -17.93 24.21
CA LEU A 56 -0.25 -16.76 23.75
C LEU A 56 0.62 -15.49 23.67
N VAL A 57 1.51 -15.28 24.65
CA VAL A 57 2.43 -14.14 24.64
C VAL A 57 3.48 -14.26 23.55
N THR A 58 4.12 -15.43 23.40
CA THR A 58 5.16 -15.62 22.39
C THR A 58 4.59 -15.58 20.98
N SER A 59 3.39 -16.15 20.76
CA SER A 59 2.71 -16.11 19.45
C SER A 59 2.33 -14.69 19.02
N SER A 60 1.87 -13.83 19.95
CA SER A 60 1.61 -12.42 19.62
C SER A 60 2.90 -11.66 19.30
N GLY A 61 3.99 -11.95 20.02
CA GLY A 61 5.32 -11.42 19.72
C GLY A 61 5.79 -11.76 18.31
N THR A 62 5.74 -13.04 17.96
CA THR A 62 6.13 -13.51 16.62
C THR A 62 5.24 -12.91 15.53
N PHE A 63 3.93 -12.87 15.73
CA PHE A 63 2.99 -12.32 14.75
C PHE A 63 3.23 -10.84 14.45
N VAL A 64 3.35 -10.00 15.49
CA VAL A 64 3.63 -8.57 15.32
C VAL A 64 5.03 -8.35 14.78
N GLY A 65 6.01 -9.15 15.19
CA GLY A 65 7.37 -9.13 14.65
C GLY A 65 7.41 -9.38 13.15
N ILE A 66 6.69 -10.39 12.66
CA ILE A 66 6.61 -10.69 11.21
C ILE A 66 5.97 -9.53 10.44
N ILE A 67 4.87 -8.97 10.93
CA ILE A 67 4.19 -7.84 10.25
C ILE A 67 5.10 -6.61 10.21
N SER A 68 5.79 -6.31 11.31
CA SER A 68 6.71 -5.17 11.38
C SER A 68 7.93 -5.38 10.48
N ALA A 69 8.43 -6.61 10.38
CA ALA A 69 9.50 -6.98 9.46
C ALA A 69 9.07 -6.82 7.99
N ASP A 70 7.86 -7.28 7.62
CA ASP A 70 7.28 -7.10 6.28
C ASP A 70 7.10 -5.61 5.95
N HIS A 71 6.60 -4.84 6.91
CA HIS A 71 6.46 -3.40 6.75
C HIS A 71 7.80 -2.70 6.57
N ALA A 72 8.83 -3.06 7.36
CA ALA A 72 10.17 -2.53 7.21
C ALA A 72 10.77 -2.89 5.84
N SER A 73 10.61 -4.14 5.40
CA SER A 73 11.03 -4.62 4.07
C SER A 73 10.41 -3.76 2.96
N ARG A 74 9.09 -3.62 2.98
CA ARG A 74 8.35 -2.82 1.99
C ARG A 74 8.72 -1.34 2.04
N SER A 75 8.95 -0.80 3.23
CA SER A 75 9.36 0.60 3.37
C SER A 75 10.76 0.86 2.81
N PHE A 76 11.68 -0.09 2.94
CA PHE A 76 13.02 -0.02 2.35
C PHE A 76 12.95 -0.07 0.82
N GLU A 77 12.17 -1.00 0.28
CA GLU A 77 11.91 -1.07 -1.16
C GLU A 77 11.23 0.19 -1.69
N ALA A 78 10.30 0.76 -0.93
CA ALA A 78 9.59 1.99 -1.28
C ALA A 78 10.53 3.19 -1.36
N GLN A 79 11.39 3.37 -0.34
CA GLN A 79 12.36 4.47 -0.31
C GLN A 79 13.35 4.37 -1.46
N ARG A 80 13.82 3.15 -1.79
CA ARG A 80 14.78 2.95 -2.88
C ARG A 80 14.16 3.16 -4.26
N ASN A 81 12.88 2.84 -4.41
CA ASN A 81 12.14 3.01 -5.65
C ASN A 81 11.25 4.25 -5.63
N ALA A 82 11.56 5.27 -4.82
CA ALA A 82 10.69 6.45 -4.65
C ALA A 82 10.37 7.16 -5.98
N SER A 83 11.32 7.19 -6.92
CA SER A 83 11.10 7.72 -8.27
C SER A 83 10.09 6.89 -9.06
N ARG A 84 10.20 5.56 -9.01
CA ARG A 84 9.25 4.63 -9.65
C ARG A 84 7.87 4.70 -9.00
N GLN A 85 7.81 4.79 -7.67
CA GLN A 85 6.57 4.98 -6.93
C GLN A 85 5.87 6.29 -7.27
N TRP A 86 6.63 7.35 -7.58
CA TRP A 86 6.04 8.61 -8.02
C TRP A 86 5.25 8.44 -9.33
N TYR A 87 5.71 7.58 -10.23
CA TYR A 87 5.00 7.24 -11.47
C TYR A 87 3.84 6.26 -11.20
N GLU A 88 4.06 5.20 -10.41
CA GLU A 88 3.02 4.22 -10.05
C GLU A 88 1.84 4.87 -9.31
N ASN A 89 2.10 5.88 -8.47
CA ASN A 89 1.06 6.57 -7.70
C ASN A 89 0.49 7.82 -8.41
N ARG A 90 0.86 8.07 -9.67
CA ARG A 90 0.37 9.26 -10.41
C ARG A 90 -1.15 9.25 -10.53
N GLU A 91 -1.74 8.12 -10.90
CA GLU A 91 -3.19 7.99 -11.03
C GLU A 91 -3.88 8.18 -9.68
N GLU A 92 -3.32 7.63 -8.60
CA GLU A 92 -3.84 7.85 -7.26
C GLU A 92 -3.82 9.33 -6.87
N ARG A 93 -2.77 10.05 -7.25
CA ARG A 93 -2.67 11.50 -7.02
C ARG A 93 -3.69 12.29 -7.82
N LEU A 94 -3.80 12.05 -9.13
CA LEU A 94 -4.81 12.69 -9.99
C LEU A 94 -6.22 12.44 -9.45
N ARG A 95 -6.47 11.21 -9.00
CA ARG A 95 -7.74 10.84 -8.39
C ARG A 95 -7.95 11.49 -7.03
N GLN A 96 -6.90 11.68 -6.22
CA GLN A 96 -7.02 12.45 -4.98
C GLN A 96 -7.31 13.93 -5.27
N GLU A 97 -6.75 14.49 -6.34
CA GLU A 97 -7.06 15.83 -6.82
C GLU A 97 -8.53 15.91 -7.26
N GLU A 98 -9.04 14.94 -8.03
CA GLU A 98 -10.48 14.84 -8.36
C GLU A 98 -11.37 14.69 -7.11
N LEU A 99 -10.98 13.83 -6.16
CA LEU A 99 -11.71 13.63 -4.90
C LEU A 99 -11.69 14.87 -4.02
N SER A 100 -10.67 15.72 -4.13
CA SER A 100 -10.58 17.00 -3.40
C SER A 100 -11.49 18.08 -3.97
N GLN A 101 -11.89 17.95 -5.25
CA GLN A 101 -12.85 18.82 -5.91
C GLN A 101 -14.30 18.42 -5.61
N LEU A 102 -14.54 17.22 -5.08
CA LEU A 102 -15.87 16.74 -4.72
C LEU A 102 -16.32 17.24 -3.35
N SER A 103 -17.64 17.36 -3.19
CA SER A 103 -18.27 17.59 -1.89
C SER A 103 -17.96 16.46 -0.92
N THR A 104 -17.90 16.77 0.37
CA THR A 104 -17.57 15.81 1.45
C THR A 104 -18.52 14.62 1.48
N LEU A 105 -19.80 14.83 1.16
CA LEU A 105 -20.80 13.76 1.06
C LEU A 105 -20.55 12.86 -0.15
N ASP A 106 -20.24 13.43 -1.31
CA ASP A 106 -19.94 12.65 -2.53
C ASP A 106 -18.67 11.84 -2.37
N ARG A 107 -17.66 12.41 -1.71
CA ARG A 107 -16.42 11.73 -1.36
C ARG A 107 -16.67 10.55 -0.41
N ALA A 108 -17.51 10.73 0.61
CA ALA A 108 -17.89 9.66 1.52
C ALA A 108 -18.69 8.56 0.80
N LEU A 109 -19.61 8.93 -0.10
CA LEU A 109 -20.43 7.98 -0.87
C LEU A 109 -19.57 7.18 -1.87
N GLN A 110 -18.64 7.83 -2.57
CA GLN A 110 -17.68 7.16 -3.44
C GLN A 110 -16.77 6.21 -2.66
N TRP A 111 -16.24 6.66 -1.52
CA TRP A 111 -15.44 5.81 -0.64
C TRP A 111 -16.24 4.60 -0.16
N ALA A 112 -17.49 4.81 0.25
CA ALA A 112 -18.36 3.73 0.68
C ALA A 112 -18.67 2.72 -0.43
N ARG A 113 -18.81 3.20 -1.68
CA ARG A 113 -19.01 2.34 -2.84
C ARG A 113 -17.77 1.52 -3.19
N ARG A 114 -16.58 2.13 -3.13
CA ARG A 114 -15.29 1.46 -3.37
C ARG A 114 -15.04 0.37 -2.35
N GLU A 115 -15.22 0.71 -1.08
CA GLU A 115 -14.92 -0.18 0.05
C GLU A 115 -16.14 -0.97 0.52
N LYS A 116 -17.12 -1.19 -0.38
CA LYS A 116 -18.40 -1.86 -0.07
C LYS A 116 -18.19 -3.17 0.69
N TYR A 117 -17.21 -3.98 0.31
CA TYR A 117 -16.92 -5.26 0.95
C TYR A 117 -16.29 -5.09 2.34
N LYS A 118 -15.38 -4.13 2.51
CA LYS A 118 -14.78 -3.83 3.83
C LYS A 118 -15.83 -3.28 4.79
N ILE A 119 -16.74 -2.44 4.30
CA ILE A 119 -17.83 -1.87 5.11
C ILE A 119 -18.85 -2.95 5.50
N VAL A 120 -19.22 -3.83 4.57
CA VAL A 120 -20.08 -4.97 4.87
C VAL A 120 -19.42 -5.88 5.92
N GLY A 121 -18.13 -6.20 5.76
CA GLY A 121 -17.37 -6.97 6.74
C GLY A 121 -17.27 -6.28 8.10
N ALA A 122 -16.94 -5.00 8.13
CA ALA A 122 -16.86 -4.20 9.35
C ALA A 122 -18.22 -4.09 10.06
N THR A 123 -19.30 -3.89 9.30
CA THR A 123 -20.67 -3.83 9.84
C THR A 123 -21.09 -5.19 10.39
N TRP A 124 -20.73 -6.29 9.72
CA TRP A 124 -20.97 -7.64 10.22
C TRP A 124 -20.24 -7.88 11.55
N VAL A 125 -18.93 -7.59 11.62
CA VAL A 125 -18.16 -7.71 12.87
C VAL A 125 -18.73 -6.78 13.95
N ALA A 126 -19.05 -5.54 13.62
CA ALA A 126 -19.65 -4.58 14.53
C ALA A 126 -20.99 -5.08 15.09
N SER A 127 -21.83 -5.72 14.26
CA SER A 127 -23.09 -6.32 14.69
C SER A 127 -22.88 -7.49 15.65
N MET A 128 -21.87 -8.34 15.41
CA MET A 128 -21.52 -9.44 16.31
C MET A 128 -21.00 -8.93 17.66
N ILE A 129 -20.12 -7.93 17.64
CA ILE A 129 -19.58 -7.30 18.86
C ILE A 129 -20.69 -6.59 19.62
N GLY A 130 -21.56 -5.84 18.94
CA GLY A 130 -22.70 -5.16 19.54
C GLY A 130 -23.68 -6.13 20.18
N SER A 131 -24.03 -7.21 19.49
CA SER A 131 -24.87 -8.29 20.01
C SER A 131 -24.23 -8.97 21.23
N PHE A 132 -22.94 -9.30 21.15
CA PHE A 132 -22.21 -9.91 22.26
C PHE A 132 -22.11 -8.97 23.48
N ALA A 133 -21.85 -7.68 23.27
CA ALA A 133 -21.81 -6.67 24.33
C ALA A 133 -23.16 -6.51 25.03
N MET A 134 -24.26 -6.51 24.26
CA MET A 134 -25.63 -6.43 24.78
C MET A 134 -26.00 -7.68 25.58
N VAL A 135 -25.70 -8.88 25.07
CA VAL A 135 -25.98 -10.16 25.73
C VAL A 135 -25.13 -10.32 27.01
N ASN A 136 -23.87 -9.91 26.98
CA ASN A 136 -22.96 -9.99 28.13
C ASN A 136 -23.33 -9.02 29.27
N ARG A 137 -24.20 -8.03 29.01
CA ARG A 137 -24.71 -7.09 30.01
C ARG A 137 -25.80 -7.70 30.93
N ASN A 138 -26.40 -8.83 30.55
CA ASN A 138 -27.37 -9.54 31.39
C ASN A 138 -26.68 -10.41 32.47
N LYS A 139 -26.84 -9.99 33.74
CA LYS A 139 -26.10 -10.49 34.92
C LYS A 139 -26.77 -11.68 35.65
N HIS A 140 -27.98 -12.10 35.26
CA HIS A 140 -28.83 -12.99 36.06
C HIS A 140 -28.74 -14.51 35.78
N LEU A 141 -27.65 -15.01 35.16
CA LEU A 141 -27.52 -16.43 34.80
C LEU A 141 -26.13 -16.99 35.14
N SER A 142 -26.08 -18.25 35.62
CA SER A 142 -24.83 -18.93 35.98
C SER A 142 -23.97 -19.24 34.73
N GLY A 143 -22.65 -19.35 34.91
CA GLY A 143 -21.71 -19.51 33.79
C GLY A 143 -21.94 -20.76 32.91
N SER A 144 -22.48 -21.84 33.50
CA SER A 144 -22.85 -23.06 32.77
C SER A 144 -24.12 -22.89 31.94
N GLN A 145 -25.12 -22.13 32.45
CA GLN A 145 -26.33 -21.79 31.69
C GLN A 145 -26.02 -20.86 30.52
N LYS A 146 -25.12 -19.89 30.70
CA LYS A 146 -24.66 -19.00 29.63
C LYS A 146 -24.01 -19.76 28.47
N LEU A 147 -23.32 -20.86 28.73
CA LEU A 147 -22.65 -21.68 27.71
C LEU A 147 -23.64 -22.46 26.84
N VAL A 148 -24.69 -23.02 27.46
CA VAL A 148 -25.79 -23.70 26.74
C VAL A 148 -26.59 -22.68 25.94
N GLN A 149 -26.92 -21.54 26.54
CA GLN A 149 -27.68 -20.49 25.88
C GLN A 149 -26.88 -19.81 24.77
N ALA A 150 -25.56 -19.68 24.92
CA ALA A 150 -24.68 -19.18 23.87
C ALA A 150 -24.72 -20.05 22.61
N ARG A 151 -24.85 -21.38 22.75
CA ARG A 151 -25.02 -22.27 21.60
C ARG A 151 -26.36 -22.04 20.90
N VAL A 152 -27.44 -21.86 21.65
CA VAL A 152 -28.77 -21.56 21.11
C VAL A 152 -28.80 -20.16 20.46
N TYR A 153 -28.13 -19.18 21.04
CA TYR A 153 -27.98 -17.85 20.44
C TYR A 153 -27.09 -17.89 19.19
N ALA A 154 -26.03 -18.70 19.16
CA ALA A 154 -25.22 -18.89 17.96
C ALA A 154 -26.05 -19.52 16.84
N GLN A 155 -26.85 -20.54 17.15
CA GLN A 155 -27.80 -21.15 16.21
C GLN A 155 -28.87 -20.14 15.75
N GLY A 156 -29.44 -19.37 16.68
CA GLY A 156 -30.41 -18.32 16.37
C GLY A 156 -29.83 -17.21 15.50
N LEU A 157 -28.58 -16.83 15.72
CA LEU A 157 -27.87 -15.84 14.90
C LEU A 157 -27.57 -16.39 13.52
N THR A 158 -27.19 -17.66 13.37
CA THR A 158 -27.03 -18.28 12.04
C THR A 158 -28.36 -18.29 11.28
N LEU A 159 -29.48 -18.60 11.95
CA LEU A 159 -30.81 -18.53 11.36
C LEU A 159 -31.20 -17.09 10.97
N ALA A 160 -30.94 -16.12 11.84
CA ALA A 160 -31.19 -14.71 11.55
C ALA A 160 -30.37 -14.20 10.36
N VAL A 161 -29.10 -14.63 10.26
CA VAL A 161 -28.24 -14.32 9.11
C VAL A 161 -28.78 -14.97 7.84
N LEU A 162 -29.20 -16.23 7.87
CA LEU A 162 -29.81 -16.90 6.71
C LEU A 162 -31.10 -16.21 6.25
N VAL A 163 -31.96 -15.82 7.20
CA VAL A 163 -33.20 -15.10 6.91
C VAL A 163 -32.91 -13.69 6.37
N ALA A 164 -31.93 -12.98 6.94
CA ALA A 164 -31.52 -11.67 6.44
C ALA A 164 -30.93 -11.79 5.02
N SER A 165 -30.06 -12.77 4.76
CA SER A 165 -29.52 -13.04 3.43
C SER A 165 -30.62 -13.38 2.42
N ALA A 166 -31.62 -14.17 2.82
CA ALA A 166 -32.76 -14.49 1.97
C ALA A 166 -33.67 -13.27 1.73
N ALA A 167 -33.89 -12.41 2.74
CA ALA A 167 -34.67 -11.19 2.60
C ALA A 167 -33.99 -10.18 1.69
N PHE A 168 -32.67 -10.00 1.82
CA PHE A 168 -31.88 -9.20 0.90
C PHE A 168 -31.95 -9.76 -0.52
N GLU A 169 -31.87 -11.08 -0.69
CA GLU A 169 -32.00 -11.74 -1.99
C GLU A 169 -33.37 -11.50 -2.63
N ILE A 170 -34.47 -11.66 -1.88
CA ILE A 170 -35.81 -11.39 -2.40
C ILE A 170 -35.99 -9.91 -2.78
N GLN A 171 -35.41 -9.00 -2.01
CA GLN A 171 -35.45 -7.57 -2.30
C GLN A 171 -34.63 -7.21 -3.55
N ASP A 172 -33.49 -7.85 -3.76
CA ASP A 172 -32.63 -7.65 -4.94
C ASP A 172 -33.25 -8.26 -6.21
N GLN A 173 -33.86 -9.44 -6.08
CA GLN A 173 -34.64 -10.10 -7.14
C GLN A 173 -35.84 -9.24 -7.57
N ARG A 174 -36.57 -8.62 -6.63
CA ARG A 174 -37.66 -7.67 -6.93
C ARG A 174 -37.18 -6.39 -7.62
N LYS A 175 -35.91 -6.02 -7.43
CA LYS A 175 -35.25 -4.91 -8.14
C LYS A 175 -34.62 -5.34 -9.47
N GLY A 176 -34.84 -6.59 -9.91
CA GLY A 176 -34.39 -7.12 -11.20
C GLY A 176 -32.93 -7.60 -11.22
N ARG A 177 -32.32 -7.80 -10.04
CA ARG A 177 -30.94 -8.25 -9.88
C ARG A 177 -30.94 -9.66 -9.30
N GLY A 178 -30.83 -10.66 -10.18
CA GLY A 178 -30.73 -12.04 -9.76
C GLY A 178 -29.30 -12.38 -9.35
N LEU A 179 -29.09 -12.88 -8.13
CA LEU A 179 -27.77 -13.11 -7.51
C LEU A 179 -26.87 -14.04 -8.35
N LEU A 180 -27.43 -14.93 -9.17
CA LEU A 180 -26.66 -15.74 -10.12
C LEU A 180 -26.18 -14.92 -11.34
N GLN A 181 -27.02 -14.06 -11.92
CA GLN A 181 -26.60 -13.20 -13.02
C GLN A 181 -25.66 -12.10 -12.54
N ASP A 182 -25.88 -11.55 -11.35
CA ASP A 182 -25.02 -10.55 -10.75
C ASP A 182 -23.71 -11.15 -10.23
N LYS A 183 -23.70 -12.40 -9.73
CA LYS A 183 -22.44 -13.11 -9.46
C LYS A 183 -21.67 -13.40 -10.73
N VAL A 184 -22.31 -13.91 -11.78
CA VAL A 184 -21.64 -14.19 -13.06
C VAL A 184 -21.14 -12.90 -13.71
N LYS A 185 -21.91 -11.81 -13.66
CA LYS A 185 -21.48 -10.50 -14.14
C LYS A 185 -20.37 -9.92 -13.26
N ALA A 186 -20.47 -10.00 -11.94
CA ALA A 186 -19.43 -9.53 -11.03
C ALA A 186 -18.14 -10.36 -11.13
N GLU A 187 -18.23 -11.65 -11.41
CA GLU A 187 -17.08 -12.54 -11.62
C GLU A 187 -16.42 -12.28 -12.98
N ARG A 188 -17.21 -12.03 -14.03
CA ARG A 188 -16.71 -11.57 -15.33
C ARG A 188 -16.09 -10.18 -15.24
N GLN A 189 -16.75 -9.24 -14.57
CA GLN A 189 -16.23 -7.90 -14.32
C GLN A 189 -14.98 -7.94 -13.45
N ALA A 190 -14.93 -8.76 -12.40
CA ALA A 190 -13.73 -8.92 -11.59
C ALA A 190 -12.60 -9.60 -12.38
N ALA A 191 -12.91 -10.51 -13.30
CA ALA A 191 -11.92 -11.12 -14.18
C ALA A 191 -11.40 -10.13 -15.24
N GLU A 192 -12.27 -9.30 -15.81
CA GLU A 192 -11.89 -8.21 -16.73
C GLU A 192 -11.13 -7.10 -16.01
N GLU A 193 -11.55 -6.68 -14.83
CA GLU A 193 -10.83 -5.72 -13.98
C GLU A 193 -9.47 -6.26 -13.55
N ARG A 194 -9.35 -7.56 -13.25
CA ARG A 194 -8.04 -8.17 -12.96
C ARG A 194 -7.14 -8.18 -14.20
N LYS A 195 -7.67 -8.55 -15.37
CA LYS A 195 -6.91 -8.55 -16.63
C LYS A 195 -6.51 -7.14 -17.05
N ASN A 196 -7.43 -6.18 -16.94
CA ASN A 196 -7.17 -4.78 -17.22
C ASN A 196 -6.20 -4.22 -16.20
N ALA A 197 -6.40 -4.40 -14.89
CA ALA A 197 -5.44 -3.94 -13.88
C ALA A 197 -4.05 -4.58 -14.06
N GLU A 198 -3.97 -5.86 -14.45
CA GLU A 198 -2.71 -6.55 -14.74
C GLU A 198 -2.06 -6.04 -16.05
N GLN A 199 -2.83 -5.73 -17.10
CA GLN A 199 -2.32 -5.14 -18.34
C GLN A 199 -1.99 -3.65 -18.22
N GLU A 200 -2.78 -2.88 -17.48
CA GLU A 200 -2.68 -1.44 -17.24
C GLU A 200 -1.47 -1.17 -16.33
N HIS A 201 -1.31 -1.89 -15.21
CA HIS A 201 -0.12 -1.75 -14.35
C HIS A 201 1.19 -2.15 -15.04
N THR A 202 1.18 -3.18 -15.89
CA THR A 202 2.43 -3.70 -16.48
C THR A 202 2.77 -3.02 -17.81
N GLY A 203 1.77 -2.50 -18.53
CA GLY A 203 1.90 -1.94 -19.87
C GLY A 203 1.99 -0.41 -19.95
N ASP A 204 1.48 0.34 -18.97
CA ASP A 204 1.39 1.80 -19.05
C ASP A 204 2.45 2.57 -18.25
N LEU A 205 3.21 1.91 -17.36
CA LEU A 205 4.20 2.60 -16.54
C LEU A 205 5.29 3.32 -17.36
N TRP A 206 5.69 2.73 -18.49
CA TRP A 206 6.64 3.38 -19.40
C TRP A 206 5.98 4.50 -20.21
N LYS A 207 4.70 4.37 -20.58
CA LYS A 207 3.94 5.45 -21.24
C LYS A 207 3.82 6.64 -20.31
N ASP A 208 3.59 6.40 -19.02
CA ASP A 208 3.57 7.42 -17.99
C ASP A 208 4.92 8.11 -17.81
N MET A 209 6.01 7.34 -17.78
CA MET A 209 7.37 7.89 -17.76
C MET A 209 7.64 8.77 -18.98
N VAL A 210 7.26 8.31 -20.18
CA VAL A 210 7.41 9.07 -21.43
C VAL A 210 6.58 10.34 -21.41
N ALA A 211 5.29 10.26 -21.04
CA ALA A 211 4.40 11.41 -20.93
C ALA A 211 4.94 12.46 -19.93
N ALA A 212 5.51 12.01 -18.81
CA ALA A 212 6.16 12.89 -17.84
C ALA A 212 7.35 13.65 -18.43
N GLU A 213 8.17 12.95 -19.22
CA GLU A 213 9.36 13.52 -19.82
C GLU A 213 9.00 14.48 -20.97
N GLU A 214 7.97 14.15 -21.76
CA GLU A 214 7.39 15.07 -22.74
C GLU A 214 6.87 16.36 -22.08
N ASP A 215 6.17 16.26 -20.95
CA ASP A 215 5.70 17.43 -20.20
C ASP A 215 6.85 18.28 -19.65
N ARG A 216 7.93 17.65 -19.16
CA ARG A 216 9.15 18.38 -18.75
C ARG A 216 9.77 19.13 -19.92
N LEU A 217 9.87 18.49 -21.10
CA LEU A 217 10.39 19.13 -22.30
C LEU A 217 9.50 20.27 -22.78
N ARG A 218 8.17 20.12 -22.73
CA ARG A 218 7.21 21.20 -23.03
C ARG A 218 7.41 22.38 -22.09
N LYS A 219 7.48 22.16 -20.77
CA LYS A 219 7.72 23.22 -19.78
C LYS A 219 9.05 23.94 -20.01
N ARG A 220 10.12 23.20 -20.33
CA ARG A 220 11.43 23.78 -20.65
C ARG A 220 11.39 24.61 -21.93
N LYS A 221 10.67 24.16 -22.96
CA LYS A 221 10.46 24.93 -24.20
C LYS A 221 9.61 26.18 -23.95
N MET A 222 8.56 26.08 -23.14
CA MET A 222 7.74 27.24 -22.75
C MET A 222 8.53 28.24 -21.92
N SER A 223 9.36 27.81 -20.97
CA SER A 223 10.19 28.74 -20.18
C SER A 223 11.26 29.43 -21.01
N LEU A 224 11.82 28.73 -22.01
CA LEU A 224 12.75 29.34 -22.97
C LEU A 224 12.04 30.36 -23.86
N SER A 225 10.86 30.00 -24.37
CA SER A 225 9.99 30.91 -25.13
C SER A 225 9.60 32.15 -24.30
N GLU A 226 9.19 31.97 -23.05
CA GLU A 226 8.84 33.05 -22.14
C GLU A 226 10.05 33.92 -21.77
N SER A 227 11.24 33.32 -21.61
CA SER A 227 12.51 34.05 -21.44
C SER A 227 12.86 34.87 -22.68
N ASP A 228 12.62 34.34 -23.89
CA ASP A 228 12.80 35.06 -25.16
C ASP A 228 11.79 36.21 -25.31
N TYR A 229 10.58 36.09 -24.72
CA TYR A 229 9.59 37.17 -24.67
C TYR A 229 9.91 38.24 -23.60
N LEU A 230 10.50 37.86 -22.46
CA LEU A 230 10.93 38.81 -21.40
C LEU A 230 12.24 39.54 -21.74
N HIS A 231 13.02 39.04 -22.70
CA HIS A 231 14.14 39.75 -23.31
C HIS A 231 13.72 40.32 -24.67
N PRO A 232 13.05 41.49 -24.74
CA PRO A 232 12.89 42.15 -26.03
C PRO A 232 14.29 42.37 -26.61
N HIS A 233 14.48 41.98 -27.87
CA HIS A 233 15.69 42.24 -28.65
C HIS A 233 16.07 43.72 -28.56
N ASN A 234 16.88 44.08 -27.57
CA ASN A 234 17.55 45.35 -27.54
C ASN A 234 18.82 45.14 -28.37
N GLY A 235 18.82 45.67 -29.57
CA GLY A 235 19.93 45.59 -30.50
C GLY A 235 21.19 46.17 -29.87
N GLN A 236 22.05 45.30 -29.35
CA GLN A 236 23.44 45.61 -29.08
C GLN A 236 24.29 44.40 -29.48
N GLU A 237 25.04 44.61 -30.56
CA GLU A 237 26.12 43.76 -31.03
C GLU A 237 26.99 43.29 -29.87
N LYS A 238 27.09 41.97 -29.67
CA LYS A 238 28.23 41.37 -28.98
C LYS A 238 28.76 40.19 -29.77
N LYS A 239 30.02 40.40 -30.17
CA LYS A 239 30.97 39.53 -30.87
C LYS A 239 30.77 38.03 -30.62
N VAL A 240 30.78 37.31 -31.74
CA VAL A 240 31.08 35.88 -31.82
C VAL A 240 32.49 35.66 -31.25
N GLU A 241 32.60 34.99 -30.11
CA GLU A 241 33.82 34.31 -29.70
C GLU A 241 33.74 32.86 -30.20
N GLU A 242 34.55 32.61 -31.21
CA GLU A 242 34.73 31.33 -31.89
C GLU A 242 35.60 30.43 -31.00
N VAL A 243 35.01 29.46 -30.30
CA VAL A 243 35.77 28.39 -29.63
C VAL A 243 36.00 27.28 -30.66
N LYS A 244 37.19 27.26 -31.25
CA LYS A 244 37.68 26.17 -32.11
C LYS A 244 38.01 24.94 -31.27
N GLU A 245 37.27 23.86 -31.47
CA GLU A 245 37.69 22.50 -31.10
C GLU A 245 38.78 22.04 -32.08
N GLU A 246 39.98 21.85 -31.55
CA GLU A 246 41.13 21.28 -32.26
C GLU A 246 40.95 19.75 -32.31
N LYS A 247 40.73 19.20 -33.52
CA LYS A 247 40.75 17.76 -33.78
C LYS A 247 42.20 17.29 -33.87
N GLU A 248 42.63 16.51 -32.89
CA GLU A 248 43.78 15.61 -33.03
C GLU A 248 43.45 14.52 -34.06
N GLU A 249 44.34 14.32 -35.04
CA GLU A 249 44.84 12.98 -35.40
C GLU A 249 46.13 13.08 -36.25
N PRO A 250 46.98 12.04 -36.26
CA PRO A 250 48.44 12.17 -36.35
C PRO A 250 49.02 11.74 -37.71
N LYS A 251 50.26 12.14 -38.01
CA LYS A 251 51.26 11.29 -38.71
C LYS A 251 52.63 11.97 -38.93
N LYS A 252 53.64 11.27 -38.42
CA LYS A 252 54.87 10.77 -39.08
C LYS A 252 55.89 11.71 -39.74
N GLU A 253 57.12 11.45 -39.29
CA GLU A 253 58.37 11.26 -40.05
C GLU A 253 59.17 12.49 -40.55
N ALA A 254 60.31 12.66 -39.88
CA ALA A 254 61.66 12.53 -40.43
C ALA A 254 62.53 13.78 -40.64
N ALA A 255 63.82 13.54 -40.36
CA ALA A 255 65.04 14.26 -40.71
C ALA A 255 65.38 15.50 -39.87
N GLU A 256 66.34 15.37 -38.94
CA GLU A 256 67.76 15.76 -39.12
C GLU A 256 67.97 17.24 -38.74
N ALA A 257 69.03 17.70 -38.09
CA ALA A 257 70.18 17.12 -37.42
C ALA A 257 70.83 18.29 -36.63
N LYS A 258 71.73 17.92 -35.72
CA LYS A 258 72.86 18.69 -35.14
C LYS A 258 72.66 19.44 -33.81
N GLU A 259 73.52 18.99 -32.88
CA GLU A 259 74.37 19.77 -31.95
C GLU A 259 73.61 20.54 -30.84
N GLU A 260 73.90 20.41 -29.54
CA GLU A 260 75.21 20.36 -28.90
C GLU A 260 75.08 20.01 -27.39
N LYS A 261 75.93 19.08 -26.92
CA LYS A 261 76.71 19.00 -25.67
C LYS A 261 76.17 19.47 -24.28
N LYS A 262 76.65 18.67 -23.29
CA LYS A 262 76.75 18.83 -21.81
C LYS A 262 75.55 18.25 -21.06
N GLU A 263 75.68 17.30 -20.13
CA GLU A 263 76.79 16.70 -19.37
C GLU A 263 76.38 15.27 -18.99
#